data_AF-A0A327R048-F1
#
_entry.id   AF-A0A327R048-F1
#
_cell.length_a   1.000
_cell.length_b   1.000
_cell.length_c   1.000
_cell.angle_alpha   90.00
_cell.angle_beta   90.00
_cell.angle_gamma   90.00
#
_symmetry.space_group_name_H-M   'P 1'
#
loop_
_entity.id
_entity.type
_entity.pdbx_description
1 polymer ?
#
loop_
_entity_poly.entity_id
_entity_poly.type
_entity_poly.pdbx_seq_one_letter_code
_entity_poly.pdbx_strand_id
1 'polypeptide(L)'
;MSTGPKSKKEILLGEGLDALHKESREWLNIIAFWKDEARFFTDLLDKEQVKASEYGQMLQYLDKIHETLFDYLAEDIVAHESLLSRLIKGEKGLSDQDFREKHANIRDQMDLFTKDFMEFKKMVFGYAKKL
;
A
#
# COMPACT_ATOMS: atom_id res chain seq x y z
N MET A 1 -0.83 27.61 -10.30
CA MET A 1 -0.93 27.42 -8.84
C MET A 1 0.50 27.40 -8.29
N SER A 2 0.76 28.14 -7.21
CA SER A 2 2.06 28.73 -6.86
C SER A 2 3.18 27.71 -6.59
N THR A 3 4.27 27.76 -7.35
CA THR A 3 5.57 27.12 -7.07
C THR A 3 6.50 28.16 -6.41
N GLY A 4 6.28 28.44 -5.13
CA GLY A 4 7.15 29.30 -4.32
C GLY A 4 8.24 28.51 -3.59
N PRO A 5 9.40 29.10 -3.28
CA PRO A 5 10.45 28.42 -2.51
C PRO A 5 9.94 28.11 -1.09
N LYS A 6 10.09 26.86 -0.64
CA LYS A 6 9.75 26.45 0.73
C LYS A 6 10.52 27.30 1.75
N SER A 7 9.84 27.78 2.78
CA SER A 7 10.44 28.64 3.80
C SER A 7 11.44 27.84 4.66
N LYS A 8 12.45 28.50 5.24
CA LYS A 8 13.41 27.87 6.19
C LYS A 8 12.72 27.12 7.34
N LYS A 9 11.50 27.54 7.74
CA LYS A 9 10.69 26.85 8.76
C LYS A 9 10.13 25.52 8.25
N GLU A 10 9.65 25.45 7.01
CA GLU A 10 9.18 24.19 6.39
C GLU A 10 10.33 23.21 6.15
N ILE A 11 11.54 23.72 5.88
CA ILE A 11 12.74 22.89 5.75
C ILE A 11 13.18 22.32 7.10
N LEU A 12 12.93 23.04 8.21
CA LEU A 12 13.29 22.63 9.58
C LEU A 12 12.23 21.74 10.27
N LEU A 13 10.98 21.72 9.79
CA LEU A 13 9.86 21.00 10.40
C LEU A 13 9.51 19.68 9.68
N GLY A 14 10.23 19.32 8.60
CA GLY A 14 9.88 18.19 7.75
C GLY A 14 8.65 18.47 6.86
N GLU A 15 8.18 17.46 6.13
CA GLU A 15 6.96 17.59 5.29
C GLU A 15 5.75 18.01 6.14
N GLY A 16 4.90 18.90 5.62
CA GLY A 16 3.69 19.31 6.35
C GLY A 16 2.73 18.13 6.56
N LEU A 17 1.99 18.11 7.67
CA LEU A 17 1.01 17.06 7.97
C LEU A 17 -0.02 16.87 6.85
N ASP A 18 -0.39 17.93 6.13
CA ASP A 18 -1.28 17.85 4.96
C ASP A 18 -0.67 17.05 3.79
N ALA A 19 0.65 17.11 3.61
CA ALA A 19 1.33 16.32 2.59
C ALA A 19 1.35 14.83 2.98
N LEU A 20 1.65 14.53 4.25
CA LEU A 20 1.62 13.17 4.78
C LEU A 20 0.20 12.58 4.72
N HIS A 21 -0.82 13.38 5.05
CA HIS A 21 -2.23 13.00 4.88
C HIS A 21 -2.54 12.62 3.43
N LYS A 22 -2.13 13.47 2.47
CA LYS A 22 -2.36 13.22 1.05
C LYS A 22 -1.69 11.92 0.60
N GLU A 23 -0.47 11.67 1.06
CA GLU A 23 0.27 10.44 0.76
C GLU A 23 -0.44 9.19 1.31
N SER A 24 -0.90 9.21 2.57
CA SER A 24 -1.71 8.11 3.14
C SER A 24 -2.97 7.82 2.28
N ARG A 25 -3.64 8.88 1.81
CA ARG A 25 -4.83 8.76 0.96
C ARG A 25 -4.49 8.17 -0.41
N GLU A 26 -3.34 8.51 -0.97
CA GLU A 26 -2.84 7.93 -2.21
C GLU A 26 -2.53 6.45 -2.04
N TRP A 27 -1.90 6.03 -0.94
CA TRP A 27 -1.66 4.61 -0.64
C TRP A 27 -2.95 3.80 -0.53
N LEU A 28 -4.00 4.33 0.12
CA LEU A 28 -5.30 3.65 0.17
C LEU A 28 -5.90 3.43 -1.22
N ASN A 29 -5.75 4.40 -2.12
CA ASN A 29 -6.21 4.26 -3.51
C ASN A 29 -5.38 3.21 -4.28
N ILE A 30 -4.07 3.18 -4.06
CA ILE A 30 -3.16 2.18 -4.66
C ILE A 30 -3.54 0.78 -4.18
N ILE A 31 -3.77 0.60 -2.87
CA ILE A 31 -4.18 -0.69 -2.30
C ILE A 31 -5.54 -1.12 -2.85
N ALA A 32 -6.51 -0.20 -2.96
CA ALA A 32 -7.80 -0.50 -3.56
C ALA A 32 -7.64 -0.99 -5.02
N PHE A 33 -6.77 -0.33 -5.80
CA PHE A 33 -6.45 -0.77 -7.15
C PHE A 33 -5.80 -2.15 -7.17
N TRP A 34 -4.87 -2.45 -6.27
CA TRP A 34 -4.25 -3.79 -6.18
C TRP A 34 -5.25 -4.87 -5.79
N LYS A 35 -6.23 -4.59 -4.92
CA LYS A 35 -7.31 -5.54 -4.60
C LYS A 35 -8.17 -5.86 -5.82
N ASP A 36 -8.48 -4.88 -6.63
CA ASP A 36 -9.21 -5.12 -7.89
C ASP A 36 -8.36 -5.90 -8.90
N GLU A 37 -7.05 -5.63 -8.97
CA GLU A 37 -6.13 -6.38 -9.82
C GLU A 37 -5.94 -7.84 -9.35
N ALA A 38 -5.91 -8.10 -8.04
CA ALA A 38 -5.84 -9.45 -7.47
C ALA A 38 -7.09 -10.27 -7.79
N ARG A 39 -8.29 -9.68 -7.72
CA ARG A 39 -9.53 -10.35 -8.17
C ARG A 39 -9.44 -10.80 -9.62
N PHE A 40 -8.90 -9.96 -10.49
CA PHE A 40 -8.65 -10.34 -11.88
C PHE A 40 -7.66 -11.51 -12.00
N PHE A 41 -6.62 -11.56 -11.17
CA PHE A 41 -5.69 -12.70 -11.15
C PHE A 41 -6.34 -13.98 -10.64
N THR A 42 -7.17 -13.91 -9.60
CA THR A 42 -7.98 -15.04 -9.13
C THR A 42 -8.82 -15.60 -10.29
N ASP A 43 -9.58 -14.76 -11.00
CA ASP A 43 -10.41 -15.19 -12.13
C ASP A 43 -9.56 -15.81 -13.27
N LEU A 44 -8.39 -15.24 -13.54
CA LEU A 44 -7.46 -15.73 -14.56
C LEU A 44 -6.87 -17.11 -14.19
N LEU A 45 -6.58 -17.31 -12.91
CA LEU A 45 -5.97 -18.53 -12.37
C LEU A 45 -7.01 -19.60 -12.04
N ASP A 46 -8.31 -19.31 -12.00
CA ASP A 46 -9.34 -20.29 -11.61
C ASP A 46 -9.69 -21.32 -12.72
N LYS A 47 -9.08 -21.20 -13.90
CA LYS A 47 -9.29 -22.12 -15.05
C LYS A 47 -8.80 -23.54 -14.73
N GLU A 48 -9.51 -24.56 -15.22
CA GLU A 48 -9.20 -25.98 -14.93
C GLU A 48 -7.76 -26.38 -15.29
N GLN A 49 -7.26 -25.89 -16.42
CA GLN A 49 -5.88 -26.08 -16.88
C GLN A 49 -4.82 -25.54 -15.91
N VAL A 50 -5.14 -24.48 -15.15
CA VAL A 50 -4.27 -23.87 -14.14
C VAL A 50 -4.28 -24.69 -12.87
N LYS A 51 -5.47 -25.13 -12.44
CA LYS A 51 -5.66 -25.98 -11.26
C LYS A 51 -4.94 -27.33 -11.38
N ALA A 52 -4.77 -27.85 -12.59
CA ALA A 52 -4.03 -29.08 -12.85
C ALA A 52 -2.50 -28.93 -12.70
N SER A 53 -1.97 -27.70 -12.63
CA SER A 53 -0.53 -27.41 -12.54
C SER A 53 -0.13 -27.01 -11.13
N GLU A 54 0.93 -27.62 -10.59
CA GLU A 54 1.51 -27.23 -9.29
C GLU A 54 1.92 -25.75 -9.26
N TYR A 55 2.47 -25.25 -10.38
CA TYR A 55 2.86 -23.84 -10.49
C TYR A 55 1.62 -22.91 -10.49
N GLY A 56 0.52 -23.33 -11.12
CA GLY A 56 -0.75 -22.62 -11.09
C GLY A 56 -1.34 -22.53 -9.69
N GLN A 57 -1.33 -23.63 -8.94
CA GLN A 57 -1.76 -23.66 -7.53
C GLN A 57 -0.88 -22.80 -6.64
N MET A 58 0.44 -22.78 -6.86
CA MET A 58 1.35 -21.88 -6.14
C MET A 58 1.00 -20.41 -6.38
N LEU A 59 0.69 -20.02 -7.62
CA LEU A 59 0.26 -18.66 -7.93
C LEU A 59 -1.05 -18.30 -7.24
N GLN A 60 -2.03 -19.20 -7.19
CA GLN A 60 -3.29 -18.98 -6.45
C GLN A 60 -3.05 -18.81 -4.95
N TYR A 61 -2.13 -19.57 -4.37
CA TYR A 61 -1.78 -19.43 -2.96
C TYR A 61 -1.10 -18.08 -2.67
N LEU A 62 -0.18 -17.66 -3.54
CA LEU A 62 0.46 -16.34 -3.45
C LEU A 62 -0.55 -15.21 -3.62
N ASP A 63 -1.55 -15.34 -4.49
CA ASP A 63 -2.62 -14.35 -4.67
C ASP A 63 -3.38 -14.10 -3.36
N LYS A 64 -3.80 -15.18 -2.68
CA LYS A 64 -4.49 -15.10 -1.38
C LYS A 64 -3.65 -14.46 -0.27
N ILE A 65 -2.34 -14.72 -0.27
CA ILE A 65 -1.41 -14.04 0.65
C ILE A 65 -1.44 -12.54 0.41
N HIS A 66 -1.36 -12.10 -0.84
CA HIS A 66 -1.41 -10.68 -1.18
C HIS A 66 -2.74 -10.03 -0.78
N GLU A 67 -3.88 -10.68 -1.02
CA GLU A 67 -5.19 -10.16 -0.59
C GLU A 67 -5.22 -9.86 0.91
N THR A 68 -4.73 -10.81 1.72
CA THR A 68 -4.68 -10.64 3.18
C THR A 68 -3.73 -9.51 3.58
N LEU A 69 -2.57 -9.38 2.91
CA LEU A 69 -1.61 -8.31 3.17
C LEU A 69 -2.16 -6.93 2.80
N PHE A 70 -2.94 -6.83 1.73
CA PHE A 70 -3.61 -5.58 1.34
C PHE A 70 -4.62 -5.12 2.39
N ASP A 71 -5.34 -6.04 3.02
CA ASP A 71 -6.23 -5.72 4.13
C ASP A 71 -5.44 -5.17 5.32
N TYR A 72 -4.36 -5.85 5.73
CA TYR A 72 -3.52 -5.38 6.83
C TYR A 72 -2.90 -4.00 6.59
N LEU A 73 -2.38 -3.74 5.39
CA LEU A 73 -1.81 -2.43 5.04
C LEU A 73 -2.87 -1.33 5.08
N ALA A 74 -4.06 -1.60 4.53
CA ALA A 74 -5.15 -0.63 4.56
C ALA A 74 -5.58 -0.31 5.99
N GLU A 75 -5.69 -1.33 6.85
CA GLU A 75 -6.01 -1.14 8.27
C GLU A 75 -4.97 -0.30 9.00
N ASP A 76 -3.67 -0.53 8.77
CA ASP A 76 -2.62 0.26 9.43
C ASP A 76 -2.61 1.72 8.96
N ILE A 77 -2.84 1.96 7.67
CA ILE A 77 -2.99 3.32 7.12
C ILE A 77 -4.24 4.02 7.70
N VAL A 78 -5.37 3.32 7.81
CA VAL A 78 -6.57 3.89 8.44
C VAL A 78 -6.33 4.22 9.91
N ALA A 79 -5.64 3.34 10.65
CA ALA A 79 -5.24 3.60 12.03
C ALA A 79 -4.30 4.81 12.12
N HIS A 80 -3.36 4.94 11.19
CA HIS A 80 -2.45 6.08 11.07
C HIS A 80 -3.19 7.40 10.82
N GLU A 81 -4.19 7.41 9.94
CA GLU A 81 -5.04 8.57 9.69
C GLU A 81 -5.92 8.94 10.89
N SER A 82 -6.37 7.96 11.67
CA SER A 82 -7.05 8.20 12.94
C SER A 82 -6.12 8.90 13.95
N LEU A 83 -4.85 8.50 14.02
CA LEU A 83 -3.85 9.19 14.84
C LEU A 83 -3.63 10.63 14.39
N LEU A 84 -3.57 10.88 13.07
CA LEU A 84 -3.46 12.23 12.54
C LEU A 84 -4.63 13.12 12.98
N SER A 85 -5.87 12.62 12.90
CA SER A 85 -7.05 13.36 13.35
C SER A 85 -6.97 13.77 14.82
N ARG A 86 -6.47 12.85 15.67
CA ARG A 86 -6.29 13.11 17.12
C ARG A 86 -5.15 14.10 17.39
N LEU A 87 -4.05 14.01 16.63
CA LEU A 87 -2.92 14.94 16.70
C LEU A 87 -3.36 16.36 16.34
N ILE A 88 -4.13 16.53 15.25
CA ILE A 88 -4.68 17.84 14.82
C ILE A 88 -5.63 18.43 15.88
N LYS A 89 -6.37 17.58 16.60
CA LYS A 89 -7.25 18.00 17.71
C LYS A 89 -6.49 18.38 18.99
N GLY A 90 -5.16 18.22 19.02
CA GLY A 90 -4.32 18.54 20.17
C GLY A 90 -4.51 17.58 21.35
N GLU A 91 -4.85 16.32 21.08
CA GLU A 91 -4.99 15.32 22.14
C GLU A 91 -3.65 15.09 22.85
N LYS A 92 -3.67 15.09 24.19
CA LYS A 92 -2.44 14.96 25.00
C LYS A 92 -1.83 13.56 24.86
N GLY A 93 -0.51 13.50 24.85
CA GLY A 93 0.24 12.24 24.76
C GLY A 93 0.51 11.76 23.34
N LEU A 94 0.18 12.56 22.33
CA LEU A 94 0.56 12.31 20.94
C LEU A 94 1.73 13.21 20.54
N SER A 95 2.74 12.60 19.95
CA SER A 95 3.96 13.25 19.46
C SER A 95 3.91 13.34 17.94
N ASP A 96 4.19 14.52 17.39
CA ASP A 96 4.34 14.73 15.94
C ASP A 96 5.49 13.87 15.38
N GLN A 97 6.53 13.66 16.18
CA GLN A 97 7.65 12.81 15.80
C GLN A 97 7.23 11.35 15.69
N ASP A 98 6.50 10.81 16.67
CA ASP A 98 6.04 9.41 16.67
C ASP A 98 5.11 9.15 15.49
N PHE A 99 4.27 10.13 15.14
CA PHE A 99 3.44 10.10 13.94
C PHE A 99 4.31 10.01 12.68
N ARG A 100 5.33 10.86 12.55
CA ARG A 100 6.23 10.87 11.38
C ARG A 100 7.04 9.58 11.25
N GLU A 101 7.51 9.02 12.35
CA GLU A 101 8.21 7.74 12.37
C GLU A 101 7.29 6.60 11.90
N LYS A 102 6.04 6.57 12.39
CA LYS A 102 5.05 5.60 11.90
C LYS A 102 4.77 5.79 10.40
N HIS A 103 4.63 7.04 9.94
CA HIS A 103 4.40 7.33 8.53
C HIS A 103 5.56 6.86 7.64
N ALA A 104 6.80 7.06 8.08
CA ALA A 104 7.98 6.56 7.38
C ALA A 104 8.01 5.03 7.29
N ASN A 105 7.65 4.33 8.37
CA ASN A 105 7.55 2.87 8.36
C ASN A 105 6.50 2.37 7.36
N ILE A 106 5.34 3.02 7.28
CA ILE A 106 4.30 2.69 6.29
C ILE A 106 4.81 2.95 4.87
N ARG A 107 5.54 4.04 4.65
CA ARG A 107 6.16 4.35 3.35
C ARG A 107 7.11 3.23 2.92
N ASP A 108 7.99 2.80 3.81
CA ASP A 108 8.95 1.71 3.54
C ASP A 108 8.21 0.39 3.23
N GLN A 109 7.12 0.10 3.94
CA GLN A 109 6.26 -1.05 3.66
C GLN A 109 5.63 -0.93 2.27
N MET A 110 5.03 0.21 1.92
CA MET A 110 4.42 0.44 0.61
C MET A 110 5.43 0.26 -0.52
N ASP A 111 6.66 0.75 -0.36
CA ASP A 111 7.73 0.60 -1.35
C ASP A 111 8.14 -0.87 -1.55
N LEU A 112 8.24 -1.63 -0.46
CA LEU A 112 8.54 -3.06 -0.51
C LEU A 112 7.40 -3.83 -1.21
N PHE A 113 6.17 -3.65 -0.73
CA PHE A 113 5.01 -4.34 -1.28
C PHE A 113 4.74 -3.99 -2.74
N THR A 114 5.01 -2.75 -3.16
CA THR A 114 4.93 -2.36 -4.57
C THR A 114 5.86 -3.20 -5.44
N LYS A 115 7.10 -3.42 -5.00
CA LYS A 115 8.08 -4.24 -5.73
C LYS A 115 7.64 -5.70 -5.78
N ASP A 116 7.24 -6.25 -4.63
CA ASP A 116 6.82 -7.65 -4.53
C ASP A 116 5.60 -7.92 -5.40
N PHE A 117 4.60 -7.04 -5.37
CA PHE A 117 3.39 -7.18 -6.18
C PHE A 117 3.68 -7.05 -7.68
N MET A 118 4.60 -6.17 -8.09
CA MET A 118 5.04 -6.09 -9.49
C MET A 118 5.71 -7.39 -9.97
N GLU A 119 6.53 -8.03 -9.14
CA GLU A 119 7.13 -9.33 -9.48
C GLU A 119 6.08 -10.44 -9.55
N PHE A 120 5.14 -10.48 -8.59
CA PHE A 120 4.01 -11.40 -8.63
C PHE A 120 3.21 -11.28 -9.93
N LYS A 121 2.86 -10.06 -10.30
CA LYS A 121 2.17 -9.75 -11.55
C LYS A 121 2.91 -10.26 -12.79
N LYS A 122 4.24 -10.09 -12.85
CA LYS A 122 5.05 -10.64 -13.96
C LYS A 122 4.97 -12.16 -14.02
N MET A 123 4.98 -12.84 -12.87
CA MET A 123 4.84 -14.30 -12.81
C MET A 123 3.45 -14.75 -13.30
N VAL A 124 2.38 -14.11 -12.84
CA VAL A 124 0.99 -14.42 -13.27
C VAL A 124 0.85 -14.24 -14.78
N PHE A 125 1.25 -13.10 -15.34
CA PHE A 125 1.15 -12.87 -16.78
C PHE A 125 2.09 -13.76 -17.59
N GLY A 126 3.28 -14.05 -17.08
CA GLY A 126 4.24 -14.96 -17.71
C GLY A 126 3.70 -16.40 -17.81
N TYR A 127 2.93 -16.82 -16.81
CA TYR A 127 2.23 -18.09 -16.82
C TYR A 127 1.02 -18.07 -17.75
N ALA A 128 0.17 -17.05 -17.63
CA ALA A 128 -1.05 -16.93 -18.43
C ALA A 128 -0.80 -16.88 -19.94
N LYS A 129 0.36 -16.38 -20.39
CA LYS A 129 0.76 -16.41 -21.81
C LYS A 129 1.05 -17.80 -22.37
N LYS A 130 1.27 -18.79 -21.49
CA LYS A 130 1.58 -20.18 -21.87
C LYS A 130 0.34 -21.08 -21.80
N LEU A 131 -0.77 -20.55 -21.30
CA LEU A 131 -2.09 -21.19 -21.25
C LEU A 131 -2.78 -21.11 -22.61
#